data_AF-A0AAN7FD87-F1
#
_entry.id   AF-A0AAN7FD87-F1
#
_cell.length_a   1.000
_cell.length_b   1.000
_cell.length_c   1.000
_cell.angle_alpha   90.00
_cell.angle_beta   90.00
_cell.angle_gamma   90.00
#
_symmetry.space_group_name_H-M   'P 1'
#
loop_
_entity.id
_entity.type
_entity.pdbx_description
1 polymer ?
#
loop_
_entity_poly.entity_id
_entity_poly.type
_entity_poly.pdbx_seq_one_letter_code
_entity_poly.pdbx_strand_id
1 'polypeptide(L)'
;MGLPLVKSLLWSLLLFVQIHERRACIEEERMGLLELKAFLKSHTNYTKPLLPTWVYETMGGCCSWEWVNCSTNTGHMINLTLSSINKEQDYGRGTWFLNASLLQPFKEL
;
A
#
# COMPACT_ATOMS: atom_id res chain seq x y z
N MET A 1 10.69 -44.85 12.84
CA MET A 1 11.54 -43.67 12.53
C MET A 1 10.80 -42.47 11.91
N GLY A 2 9.54 -42.55 11.47
CA GLY A 2 8.88 -41.44 10.74
C GLY A 2 8.24 -40.33 11.57
N LEU A 3 7.78 -40.61 12.79
CA LEU A 3 7.06 -39.65 13.64
C LEU A 3 7.81 -38.34 14.00
N PRO A 4 9.13 -38.36 14.32
CA PRO A 4 9.87 -37.12 14.62
C PRO A 4 10.09 -36.25 13.37
N LEU A 5 10.23 -36.86 12.19
CA LEU A 5 10.38 -36.14 10.91
C LEU A 5 9.08 -35.41 10.53
N VAL A 6 7.94 -36.09 10.69
CA VAL A 6 6.61 -35.49 10.43
C VAL A 6 6.35 -34.32 11.38
N LYS A 7 6.72 -34.45 12.67
CA LYS A 7 6.64 -33.33 13.62
C LYS A 7 7.55 -32.17 13.20
N SER A 8 8.81 -32.43 12.85
CA SER A 8 9.73 -31.38 12.40
C SER A 8 9.19 -30.62 11.18
N LEU A 9 8.60 -31.33 10.21
CA LEU A 9 7.99 -30.73 9.03
C LEU A 9 6.79 -29.85 9.41
N LEU A 10 5.90 -30.31 10.29
CA LEU A 10 4.74 -29.54 10.77
C LEU A 10 5.17 -28.25 11.50
N TRP A 11 6.18 -28.33 12.36
CA TRP A 11 6.72 -27.16 13.07
C TRP A 11 7.37 -26.16 12.10
N SER A 12 8.09 -26.65 11.08
CA SER A 12 8.66 -25.76 10.05
C SER A 12 7.57 -25.07 9.23
N LEU A 13 6.50 -25.78 8.85
CA LEU A 13 5.37 -25.22 8.12
C LEU A 13 4.65 -24.12 8.93
N LEU A 14 4.45 -24.35 10.24
CA LEU A 14 3.87 -23.34 11.13
C LEU A 14 4.72 -22.07 11.20
N LEU A 15 6.05 -22.18 11.24
CA LEU A 15 6.95 -21.03 11.19
C LEU A 15 6.88 -20.29 9.84
N PHE A 16 6.81 -21.02 8.73
CA PHE A 16 6.67 -20.42 7.40
C PHE A 16 5.34 -19.68 7.20
N VAL A 17 4.23 -20.22 7.71
CA VAL A 17 2.91 -19.59 7.63
C VAL A 17 2.88 -18.25 8.37
N GLN A 18 3.49 -18.18 9.56
CA GLN A 18 3.61 -16.94 10.35
C GLN A 18 4.45 -15.85 9.65
N ILE A 19 5.38 -16.24 8.77
CA ILE A 19 6.22 -15.31 8.00
C ILE A 19 5.47 -14.78 6.76
N HIS A 20 4.45 -15.50 6.27
CA HIS A 20 3.76 -15.16 5.03
C HIS A 20 2.59 -14.18 5.19
N GLU A 21 2.04 -14.04 6.40
CA GLU A 21 0.86 -13.19 6.64
C GLU A 21 1.15 -11.69 6.81
N ARG A 22 2.41 -11.25 6.92
CA ARG A 22 2.73 -9.88 7.38
C ARG A 22 3.11 -8.89 6.28
N ARG A 23 2.56 -9.05 5.07
CA ARG A 23 2.87 -8.16 3.94
C ARG A 23 1.71 -7.30 3.46
N ALA A 24 0.52 -7.39 4.05
CA ALA A 24 -0.59 -6.50 3.71
C ALA A 24 -0.76 -5.42 4.78
N CYS A 25 -1.13 -4.23 4.35
CA CYS A 25 -1.59 -3.15 5.23
C CYS A 25 -3.03 -3.41 5.70
N ILE A 26 -3.47 -2.67 6.72
CA ILE A 26 -4.86 -2.78 7.21
C ILE A 26 -5.85 -2.17 6.21
N GLU A 27 -7.11 -2.56 6.31
CA GLU A 27 -8.16 -2.18 5.36
C GLU A 27 -8.36 -0.65 5.30
N GLU A 28 -8.24 0.03 6.44
CA GLU A 28 -8.33 1.48 6.53
C GLU A 28 -7.23 2.18 5.72
N GLU A 29 -5.98 1.71 5.82
CA GLU A 29 -4.85 2.23 5.03
C GLU A 29 -5.06 1.94 3.55
N ARG A 30 -5.53 0.74 3.21
CA ARG A 30 -5.82 0.37 1.83
C ARG A 30 -6.88 1.28 1.21
N MET A 31 -7.99 1.49 1.90
CA MET A 31 -9.08 2.35 1.46
C MET A 31 -8.63 3.81 1.35
N GLY A 32 -7.86 4.29 2.33
CA GLY A 32 -7.30 5.65 2.31
C GLY A 32 -6.41 5.90 1.09
N LEU A 33 -5.56 4.94 0.71
CA LEU A 33 -4.74 5.05 -0.49
C LEU A 33 -5.60 5.05 -1.78
N LEU A 34 -6.65 4.24 -1.85
CA LEU A 34 -7.56 4.26 -3.01
C LEU A 34 -8.32 5.58 -3.13
N GLU A 35 -8.75 6.16 -2.01
CA GLU A 35 -9.38 7.49 -1.96
C GLU A 35 -8.39 8.57 -2.40
N LEU A 36 -7.15 8.52 -1.90
CA LEU A 36 -6.07 9.42 -2.33
C LEU A 36 -5.82 9.31 -3.84
N LYS A 37 -5.75 8.10 -4.40
CA LYS A 37 -5.62 7.89 -5.85
C LYS A 37 -6.78 8.52 -6.63
N ALA A 38 -8.01 8.38 -6.14
CA ALA A 38 -9.19 9.00 -6.76
C ALA A 38 -9.12 10.54 -6.71
N PHE A 39 -8.70 11.10 -5.58
CA PHE A 39 -8.48 12.54 -5.42
C PHE A 39 -7.42 13.06 -6.41
N LEU A 40 -6.29 12.39 -6.52
CA LEU A 40 -5.22 12.79 -7.44
C LEU A 40 -5.70 12.70 -8.89
N LYS A 41 -6.45 11.66 -9.25
CA LYS A 41 -7.01 11.50 -10.60
C LYS A 41 -7.99 12.63 -10.97
N SER A 42 -8.76 13.17 -10.03
CA SER A 42 -9.69 14.27 -10.33
C SER A 42 -9.00 15.64 -10.44
N HIS A 43 -7.87 15.81 -9.77
CA HIS A 43 -7.16 17.10 -9.70
C HIS A 43 -5.98 17.21 -10.68
N THR A 44 -5.53 16.11 -11.27
CA THR A 44 -4.38 16.07 -12.18
C THR A 44 -4.80 15.67 -13.59
N ASN A 45 -4.17 16.25 -14.61
CA ASN A 45 -4.44 15.92 -16.02
C ASN A 45 -3.58 14.74 -16.51
N TYR A 46 -3.47 13.68 -15.71
CA TYR A 46 -2.70 12.50 -16.11
C TYR A 46 -3.35 11.78 -17.28
N THR A 47 -2.65 11.75 -18.41
CA THR A 47 -3.05 11.00 -19.60
C THR A 47 -2.75 9.50 -19.49
N LYS A 48 -1.84 9.12 -18.59
CA LYS A 48 -1.46 7.73 -18.30
C LYS A 48 -2.18 7.19 -17.07
N PRO A 49 -2.30 5.86 -16.92
CA PRO A 49 -2.82 5.26 -15.70
C PRO A 49 -2.04 5.76 -14.48
N LEU A 50 -2.70 6.53 -13.61
CA LEU A 50 -2.09 7.02 -12.37
C LEU A 50 -2.05 5.88 -11.35
N LEU A 51 -0.86 5.61 -10.80
CA LEU A 51 -0.62 4.60 -9.75
C LEU A 51 -1.24 3.24 -10.13
N PRO A 52 -0.85 2.64 -11.28
CA PRO A 52 -1.50 1.45 -11.84
C PRO A 52 -1.51 0.24 -10.89
N THR A 53 -0.55 0.14 -9.97
CA THR A 53 -0.48 -1.00 -9.02
C THR A 53 -1.48 -0.89 -7.87
N TRP A 54 -2.06 0.29 -7.64
CA TRP A 54 -2.99 0.53 -6.53
C TRP A 54 -4.37 -0.02 -6.86
N VAL A 55 -4.54 -1.32 -6.63
CA VAL A 55 -5.76 -2.08 -6.96
C VAL A 55 -6.16 -2.93 -5.75
N TYR A 56 -7.46 -2.98 -5.47
CA TYR A 56 -8.01 -3.71 -4.32
C TYR A 56 -7.78 -5.23 -4.36
N GLU A 57 -7.48 -5.81 -5.51
CA GLU A 57 -7.35 -7.28 -5.64
C GLU A 57 -5.89 -7.77 -5.58
N THR A 58 -4.91 -6.91 -5.28
CA THR A 58 -3.50 -7.30 -5.27
C THR A 58 -3.17 -8.31 -4.17
N MET A 59 -2.51 -9.41 -4.56
CA MET A 59 -1.84 -10.32 -3.63
C MET A 59 -0.77 -9.55 -2.85
N GLY A 60 -0.80 -9.62 -1.52
CA GLY A 60 0.07 -8.83 -0.64
C GLY A 60 -0.48 -7.44 -0.27
N GLY A 61 -1.73 -7.11 -0.58
CA GLY A 61 -2.36 -5.88 -0.09
C GLY A 61 -1.72 -4.59 -0.65
N CYS A 62 -1.79 -3.49 0.10
CA CYS A 62 -1.23 -2.22 -0.37
C CYS A 62 0.28 -2.07 -0.17
N CYS A 63 0.93 -2.88 0.67
CA CYS A 63 2.39 -2.81 0.83
C CYS A 63 3.16 -3.39 -0.37
N SER A 64 2.47 -4.05 -1.30
CA SER A 64 3.04 -4.44 -2.60
C SER A 64 2.87 -3.36 -3.67
N TRP A 65 2.20 -2.25 -3.36
CA TRP A 65 1.98 -1.17 -4.30
C TRP A 65 3.24 -0.31 -4.48
N GLU A 66 3.38 0.24 -5.68
CA GLU A 66 4.46 1.19 -5.96
C GLU A 66 4.38 2.40 -5.02
N TRP A 67 5.54 2.83 -4.53
CA TRP A 67 5.71 3.98 -3.64
C TRP A 67 5.06 3.87 -2.26
N VAL A 68 4.58 2.70 -1.87
CA VAL A 68 4.13 2.38 -0.52
C VAL A 68 5.21 1.58 0.18
N ASN A 69 5.61 1.99 1.37
CA ASN A 69 6.49 1.20 2.24
C ASN A 69 5.79 0.90 3.56
N CYS A 70 5.83 -0.37 3.97
CA CYS A 70 5.27 -0.82 5.23
C CYS A 70 6.35 -1.29 6.19
N SER A 71 6.08 -1.14 7.49
CA SER A 71 6.88 -1.71 8.56
C SER A 71 6.85 -3.23 8.49
N THR A 72 8.02 -3.87 8.50
CA THR A 72 8.12 -5.34 8.55
C THR A 72 7.64 -5.92 9.88
N ASN A 73 7.55 -5.10 10.93
CA ASN A 73 7.16 -5.53 12.26
C ASN A 73 5.64 -5.42 12.48
N THR A 74 5.05 -4.29 12.06
CA THR A 74 3.64 -3.95 12.33
C THR A 74 2.74 -4.17 11.11
N GLY A 75 3.29 -4.16 9.89
CA GLY A 75 2.50 -4.22 8.66
C GLY A 75 1.85 -2.89 8.24
N HIS A 76 1.98 -1.85 9.07
CA HIS A 76 1.46 -0.51 8.81
C HIS A 76 2.28 0.26 7.79
N MET A 77 1.64 1.19 7.09
CA MET A 77 2.31 2.08 6.15
C MET A 77 3.12 3.14 6.90
N ILE A 78 4.43 3.20 6.59
CA ILE A 78 5.39 4.12 7.23
C ILE A 78 6.00 5.12 6.26
N ASN A 79 5.78 4.94 4.95
CA ASN A 79 6.25 5.90 3.94
C ASN A 79 5.36 5.82 2.70
N LEU A 80 5.03 6.99 2.17
CA LEU A 80 4.31 7.18 0.92
C LEU A 80 5.03 8.24 0.08
N THR A 81 5.42 7.89 -1.16
CA THR A 81 6.11 8.82 -2.07
C THR A 81 5.25 9.21 -3.27
N LEU A 82 4.98 10.51 -3.45
CA LEU A 82 4.12 11.05 -4.54
C LEU A 82 4.88 11.96 -5.52
N SER A 83 6.17 11.73 -5.72
CA SER A 83 7.13 12.70 -6.31
C SER A 83 6.92 13.08 -7.78
N SER A 84 6.03 12.41 -8.51
CA SER A 84 5.82 12.67 -9.93
C SER A 84 4.50 13.36 -10.26
N ILE A 85 3.55 13.43 -9.32
CA ILE A 85 2.13 13.73 -9.58
C ILE A 85 1.88 15.21 -9.94
N ASN A 86 2.85 16.09 -9.71
CA ASN A 86 2.76 17.52 -10.00
C ASN A 86 3.44 17.97 -11.30
N LYS A 87 4.01 17.05 -12.10
CA LYS A 87 4.82 17.45 -13.26
C LYS A 87 4.03 17.89 -14.50
N GLU A 88 2.72 17.60 -14.55
CA GLU A 88 1.80 18.03 -15.62
C GLU A 88 0.80 19.08 -15.11
N GLN A 89 1.26 20.07 -14.33
CA GLN A 89 0.46 21.28 -14.12
C GLN A 89 0.49 22.10 -15.42
N ASP A 90 -0.48 21.81 -16.29
CA ASP A 90 -0.91 22.75 -17.30
C ASP A 90 -1.43 24.00 -16.58
N TYR A 91 -0.85 25.16 -16.87
CA TYR A 91 -1.06 26.45 -16.19
C TYR A 91 -2.54 26.92 -16.18
N GLY A 92 -3.46 26.18 -16.80
CA GLY A 92 -4.89 26.44 -16.86
C GLY A 92 -5.77 25.77 -15.78
N ARG A 93 -5.28 24.77 -15.03
CA ARG A 93 -6.03 24.15 -13.91
C ARG A 93 -5.29 24.46 -12.61
N GLY A 94 -5.84 25.38 -11.82
CA GLY A 94 -5.19 25.96 -10.64
C GLY A 94 -4.61 24.96 -9.64
N THR A 95 -3.68 25.43 -8.83
CA THR A 95 -3.01 24.67 -7.77
C THR A 95 -4.03 23.94 -6.89
N TRP A 96 -3.93 22.61 -6.83
CA TRP A 96 -4.73 21.80 -5.92
C TRP A 96 -3.99 21.58 -4.61
N PHE A 97 -4.74 21.50 -3.52
CA PHE A 97 -4.21 21.29 -2.18
C PHE A 97 -4.73 19.97 -1.63
N LEU A 98 -3.84 19.16 -1.06
CA LEU A 98 -4.23 17.94 -0.35
C LEU A 98 -4.76 18.32 1.03
N ASN A 99 -5.98 17.90 1.35
CA ASN A 99 -6.48 18.03 2.72
C ASN A 99 -5.81 16.99 3.62
N ALA A 100 -5.31 17.39 4.78
CA ALA A 100 -4.70 16.49 5.76
C ALA A 100 -5.67 15.38 6.20
N SER A 101 -6.98 15.59 6.12
CA SER A 101 -8.00 14.55 6.37
C SER A 101 -7.79 13.29 5.52
N LEU A 102 -7.30 13.42 4.28
CA LEU A 102 -7.02 12.28 3.39
C LEU A 102 -5.85 11.40 3.89
N LEU A 103 -5.03 11.92 4.81
CA LEU A 103 -3.91 11.18 5.40
C LEU A 103 -4.25 10.55 6.75
N GLN A 104 -5.43 10.82 7.31
CA GLN A 104 -5.87 10.26 8.60
C GLN A 104 -5.81 8.73 8.71
N PRO A 105 -6.06 7.95 7.64
CA PRO A 105 -5.97 6.49 7.74
C PRO A 105 -4.55 5.97 8.03
N PHE A 106 -3.51 6.78 7.78
CA PHE A 106 -2.12 6.36 7.86
C PHE A 106 -1.48 6.77 9.19
N LYS A 107 -1.66 5.93 10.21
CA LYS A 107 -1.28 6.27 11.60
C LYS A 107 0.22 6.29 11.87
N GLU A 108 1.00 5.54 11.09
CA GLU A 108 2.46 5.43 11.22
C GLU A 108 3.22 6.18 10.11
N LEU A 109 2.52 6.99 9.30
CA LEU A 109 3.08 7.77 8.19
C LEU A 109 3.78 9.06 8.66
#